data_AF-A0A839V1B5-F1
#
_entry.id   AF-A0A839V1B5-F1
#
_cell.length_a   1.000
_cell.length_b   1.000
_cell.length_c   1.000
_cell.angle_alpha   90.00
_cell.angle_beta   90.00
_cell.angle_gamma   90.00
#
_symmetry.space_group_name_H-M   'P 1'
#
loop_
_entity.id
_entity.type
_entity.pdbx_description
1 polymer ?
#
loop_
_entity_poly.entity_id
_entity_poly.type
_entity_poly.pdbx_seq_one_letter_code
_entity_poly.pdbx_strand_id
1 'polypeptide(L)'
;MSTPRVTSRDDHPLIKTGQPPCVITLTEELLALANDHERHEYHRYRWLSLRFLTYHRGISKLMQALAGESQQRVKALIEAAASLPIREPVLRDPATQAWQPPAIQSPFFIHDDDVAAHELSRALLEEWRSRRFYEHLQACNGTPDLHGWLNACIGQARSQFQILQEAEGQLPALPCPPREIMRPAVRHASRRGGLGGRRPRPGHPGAATP
;
A
#
# COMPACT_ATOMS: atom_id res chain seq x y z
N MET A 1 32.94 -6.84 56.73
CA MET A 1 31.64 -7.18 56.08
C MET A 1 31.54 -6.38 54.80
N SER A 2 30.96 -7.01 53.78
CA SER A 2 31.06 -6.71 52.36
C SER A 2 30.00 -5.71 51.83
N THR A 3 30.30 -5.18 50.63
CA THR A 3 29.43 -4.63 49.55
C THR A 3 28.88 -3.18 49.70
N PRO A 4 28.48 -2.51 48.60
CA PRO A 4 29.40 -1.98 47.58
C PRO A 4 29.06 -0.54 47.10
N ARG A 5 30.00 0.03 46.35
CA ARG A 5 29.91 1.27 45.54
C ARG A 5 28.99 1.06 44.33
N VAL A 6 28.12 2.03 44.02
CA VAL A 6 27.49 2.18 42.70
C VAL A 6 27.62 3.63 42.26
N THR A 7 28.58 3.89 41.37
CA THR A 7 28.61 5.06 40.50
C THR A 7 27.85 4.67 39.22
N SER A 8 26.67 5.24 39.01
CA SER A 8 25.97 5.11 37.72
C SER A 8 26.73 5.93 36.68
N ARG A 9 27.48 5.24 35.83
CA ARG A 9 27.90 5.74 34.53
C ARG A 9 26.77 5.34 33.59
N ASP A 10 25.94 6.29 33.21
CA ASP A 10 25.01 6.11 32.09
C ASP A 10 25.82 6.18 30.80
N ASP A 11 26.47 5.07 30.48
CA ASP A 11 26.93 4.77 29.13
C ASP A 11 25.69 4.52 28.27
N HIS A 12 25.16 5.57 27.64
CA HIS A 12 24.20 5.40 26.56
C HIS A 12 24.86 4.54 25.47
N PRO A 13 24.29 3.37 25.13
CA PRO A 13 24.81 2.60 24.02
C PRO A 13 24.52 3.38 22.74
N LEU A 14 25.58 3.89 22.12
CA LEU A 14 25.60 4.22 20.70
C LEU A 14 24.96 3.06 19.95
N ILE A 15 23.71 3.27 19.52
CA ILE A 15 23.06 2.41 18.53
C ILE A 15 23.94 2.50 17.29
N LYS A 16 24.84 1.52 17.14
CA LYS A 16 25.51 1.24 15.88
C LYS A 16 24.40 0.86 14.90
N THR A 17 23.98 1.79 14.07
CA THR A 17 23.28 1.49 12.82
C THR A 17 24.27 0.78 11.90
N GLY A 18 24.53 -0.49 12.20
CA GLY A 18 25.16 -1.43 11.28
C GLY A 18 24.14 -1.77 10.21
N GLN A 19 23.91 -0.83 9.29
CA GLN A 19 23.28 -1.18 8.02
C GLN A 19 24.22 -2.21 7.37
N PRO A 20 23.76 -3.43 7.06
CA PRO A 20 24.62 -4.43 6.45
C PRO A 20 25.24 -3.81 5.18
N PRO A 21 26.54 -4.05 4.92
CA PRO A 21 27.19 -3.49 3.75
C PRO A 21 26.42 -3.94 2.51
N CYS A 22 25.99 -3.01 1.66
CA CYS A 22 25.35 -3.44 0.43
C CYS A 22 26.39 -4.15 -0.44
N VAL A 23 26.08 -5.37 -0.85
CA VAL A 23 26.86 -6.09 -1.85
C VAL A 23 26.60 -5.45 -3.20
N ILE A 24 27.66 -5.00 -3.88
CA ILE A 24 27.56 -4.39 -5.21
C ILE A 24 26.83 -5.35 -6.14
N THR A 25 25.71 -4.87 -6.70
CA THR A 25 24.89 -5.64 -7.64
C THR A 25 25.51 -5.56 -9.03
N LEU A 26 25.45 -6.65 -9.80
CA LEU A 26 25.90 -6.64 -11.18
C LEU A 26 25.07 -5.61 -11.97
N THR A 27 25.72 -4.81 -12.83
CA THR A 27 25.05 -3.76 -13.61
C THR A 27 23.83 -4.30 -14.36
N GLU A 28 23.97 -5.48 -14.93
CA GLU A 28 22.92 -6.13 -15.68
C GLU A 28 21.71 -6.47 -14.80
N GLU A 29 21.94 -7.00 -13.60
CA GLU A 29 20.87 -7.30 -12.65
C GLU A 29 20.16 -6.02 -12.19
N LEU A 30 20.90 -4.95 -11.93
CA LEU A 30 20.35 -3.65 -11.55
C LEU A 30 19.44 -3.10 -12.67
N LEU A 31 19.90 -3.13 -13.91
CA LEU A 31 19.12 -2.68 -15.07
C LEU A 31 17.84 -3.51 -15.25
N ALA A 32 17.93 -4.83 -15.07
CA ALA A 32 16.76 -5.70 -15.13
C ALA A 32 15.75 -5.40 -14.02
N LEU A 33 16.21 -5.27 -12.77
CA LEU A 33 15.36 -4.91 -11.63
C LEU A 33 14.67 -3.56 -11.83
N ALA A 34 15.40 -2.55 -12.27
CA ALA A 34 14.87 -1.21 -12.52
C ALA A 34 13.81 -1.22 -13.64
N ASN A 35 14.06 -1.95 -14.73
CA ASN A 35 13.13 -2.09 -15.84
C ASN A 35 11.83 -2.82 -15.42
N ASP A 36 11.96 -3.91 -14.68
CA ASP A 36 10.81 -4.68 -14.20
C ASP A 36 9.97 -3.85 -13.22
N HIS A 37 10.64 -3.10 -12.33
CA HIS A 37 9.99 -2.15 -11.42
C HIS A 37 9.21 -1.07 -12.18
N GLU A 38 9.81 -0.36 -13.12
CA GLU A 38 9.10 0.70 -13.84
C GLU A 38 7.95 0.21 -14.71
N ARG A 39 8.06 -0.99 -15.27
CA ARG A 39 6.94 -1.61 -15.99
C ARG A 39 5.81 -1.98 -15.04
N HIS A 40 6.14 -2.52 -13.87
CA HIS A 40 5.14 -2.77 -12.82
C HIS A 40 4.41 -1.48 -12.44
N GLU A 41 5.15 -0.40 -12.20
CA GLU A 41 4.61 0.91 -11.85
C GLU A 41 3.70 1.47 -12.94
N TYR A 42 4.12 1.39 -14.21
CA TYR A 42 3.31 1.77 -15.36
C TYR A 42 1.95 1.04 -15.35
N HIS A 43 1.96 -0.28 -15.17
CA HIS A 43 0.72 -1.07 -15.16
C HIS A 43 -0.16 -0.77 -13.95
N ARG A 44 0.46 -0.62 -12.77
CA ARG A 44 -0.23 -0.21 -11.53
C ARG A 44 -0.96 1.11 -11.71
N TYR A 45 -0.28 2.11 -12.26
CA TYR A 45 -0.87 3.43 -12.50
C TYR A 45 -1.94 3.43 -13.58
N ARG A 46 -1.74 2.70 -14.69
CA ARG A 46 -2.77 2.47 -15.71
C ARG A 46 -4.02 1.86 -15.11
N TRP A 47 -3.85 0.86 -14.26
CA TRP A 47 -4.96 0.19 -13.60
C TRP A 47 -5.70 1.13 -12.64
N LEU A 48 -4.99 1.87 -11.79
CA LEU A 48 -5.59 2.86 -10.88
C LEU A 48 -6.33 3.96 -11.66
N SER A 49 -5.75 4.47 -12.75
CA SER A 49 -6.38 5.45 -13.64
C SER A 49 -7.76 5.00 -14.10
N LEU A 50 -7.89 3.73 -14.49
CA LEU A 50 -9.16 3.14 -14.90
C LEU A 50 -10.13 2.98 -13.73
N ARG A 51 -9.67 2.54 -12.56
CA ARG A 51 -10.53 2.36 -11.38
C ARG A 51 -11.15 3.67 -10.90
N PHE A 52 -10.39 4.76 -10.95
CA PHE A 52 -10.84 6.10 -10.56
C PHE A 52 -11.66 6.81 -11.65
N LEU A 53 -11.79 6.25 -12.86
CA LEU A 53 -12.36 6.93 -14.02
C LEU A 53 -13.80 7.44 -13.78
N THR A 54 -14.64 6.63 -13.15
CA THR A 54 -16.05 6.94 -12.89
C THR A 54 -16.27 7.68 -11.57
N TYR A 55 -15.28 7.68 -10.69
CA TYR A 55 -15.37 8.27 -9.35
C TYR A 55 -14.81 9.70 -9.34
N HIS A 56 -13.55 9.88 -9.75
CA HIS A 56 -12.88 11.18 -9.68
C HIS A 56 -11.93 11.39 -10.86
N ARG A 57 -12.39 12.14 -11.86
CA ARG A 57 -11.67 12.38 -13.12
C ARG A 57 -10.29 13.02 -12.94
N GLY A 58 -10.11 13.90 -11.94
CA GLY A 58 -8.82 14.52 -11.62
C GLY A 58 -7.76 13.47 -11.25
N ILE A 59 -8.02 12.68 -10.20
CA ILE A 59 -7.20 11.54 -9.77
C ILE A 59 -6.99 10.53 -10.91
N SER A 60 -8.01 10.18 -11.69
CA SER A 60 -7.84 9.30 -12.85
C SER A 60 -6.79 9.84 -13.84
N LYS A 61 -6.87 11.12 -14.20
CA LYS A 61 -5.87 11.78 -15.06
C LYS A 61 -4.49 11.85 -14.41
N LEU A 62 -4.41 12.10 -13.10
CA LEU A 62 -3.15 12.08 -12.36
C LEU A 62 -2.48 10.70 -12.47
N MET A 63 -3.20 9.62 -12.17
CA MET A 63 -2.67 8.26 -12.30
C MET A 63 -2.24 7.96 -13.74
N GLN A 64 -2.99 8.43 -14.74
CA GLN A 64 -2.59 8.30 -16.15
C GLN A 64 -1.28 9.04 -16.47
N ALA A 65 -1.07 10.23 -15.90
CA ALA A 65 0.16 10.99 -16.05
C ALA A 65 1.33 10.25 -15.38
N LEU A 66 1.14 9.73 -14.17
CA LEU A 66 2.15 8.94 -13.45
C LEU A 66 2.55 7.67 -14.22
N ALA A 67 1.60 6.99 -14.87
CA ALA A 67 1.93 5.90 -15.78
C ALA A 67 2.82 6.38 -16.93
N GLY A 68 2.54 7.54 -17.52
CA GLY A 68 3.37 8.15 -18.56
C GLY A 68 4.80 8.41 -18.08
N GLU A 69 4.95 8.93 -16.86
CA GLU A 69 6.26 9.16 -16.23
C GLU A 69 7.05 7.84 -16.05
N SER A 70 6.39 6.76 -15.62
CA SER A 70 7.04 5.43 -15.55
C SER A 70 7.54 4.96 -16.91
N GLN A 71 6.72 5.12 -17.95
CA GLN A 71 7.14 4.76 -19.32
C GLN A 71 8.32 5.61 -19.80
N GLN A 72 8.36 6.89 -19.45
CA GLN A 72 9.50 7.76 -19.78
C GLN A 72 10.76 7.35 -19.02
N ARG A 73 10.66 6.90 -17.76
CA ARG A 73 11.80 6.34 -17.02
C ARG A 73 12.34 5.07 -17.64
N VAL A 74 11.48 4.18 -18.15
CA VAL A 74 11.92 2.99 -18.92
C VAL A 74 12.73 3.40 -20.15
N LYS A 75 12.27 4.41 -20.91
CA LYS A 75 13.02 4.90 -22.07
C LYS A 75 14.39 5.48 -21.68
N ALA A 76 14.42 6.32 -20.65
CA ALA A 76 15.66 6.88 -20.13
C ALA A 76 16.62 5.80 -19.61
N LEU A 77 16.09 4.72 -19.02
CA LEU A 77 16.88 3.56 -18.59
C LEU A 77 17.49 2.83 -19.79
N ILE A 78 16.73 2.62 -20.85
CA ILE A 78 17.22 2.01 -22.10
C ILE A 78 18.33 2.86 -22.70
N GLU A 79 18.15 4.18 -22.76
CA GLU A 79 19.17 5.12 -23.26
C GLU A 79 20.44 5.09 -22.40
N ALA A 80 20.31 5.08 -21.08
CA ALA A 80 21.44 4.96 -20.16
C ALA A 80 22.17 3.61 -20.34
N ALA A 81 21.42 2.51 -20.46
CA ALA A 81 21.98 1.18 -20.66
C ALA A 81 22.73 1.04 -22.00
N ALA A 82 22.23 1.67 -23.08
CA ALA A 82 22.86 1.63 -24.40
C ALA A 82 24.25 2.28 -24.43
N SER A 83 24.55 3.17 -23.48
CA SER A 83 25.87 3.79 -23.36
C SER A 83 26.92 2.90 -22.66
N LEU A 84 26.48 1.78 -22.06
CA LEU A 84 27.33 0.91 -21.26
C LEU A 84 27.92 -0.22 -22.12
N PRO A 85 29.17 -0.66 -21.84
CA PRO A 85 29.81 -1.76 -22.55
C PRO A 85 29.31 -3.14 -22.06
N ILE A 86 28.00 -3.36 -22.07
CA ILE A 86 27.34 -4.61 -21.66
C ILE A 86 26.80 -5.36 -22.88
N ARG A 87 26.74 -6.70 -22.81
CA ARG A 87 26.16 -7.53 -23.90
C ARG A 87 24.64 -7.37 -23.94
N GLU A 88 24.08 -7.03 -25.10
CA GLU A 88 22.62 -6.93 -25.34
C GLU A 88 21.88 -8.29 -25.25
N PRO A 89 20.58 -8.33 -24.88
CA PRO A 89 19.82 -7.34 -24.13
C PRO A 89 19.42 -7.88 -22.74
N VAL A 90 19.97 -7.23 -21.71
CA VAL A 90 19.64 -7.44 -20.29
C VAL A 90 18.24 -6.93 -19.94
N LEU A 91 17.78 -5.91 -20.67
CA LEU A 91 16.44 -5.34 -20.54
C LEU A 91 15.46 -6.31 -21.18
N ARG A 92 14.94 -7.23 -20.37
CA ARG A 92 14.00 -8.26 -20.83
C ARG A 92 12.84 -7.61 -21.59
N ASP A 93 12.47 -8.20 -22.72
CA ASP A 93 11.21 -7.88 -23.42
C ASP A 93 10.02 -8.32 -22.52
N PRO A 94 8.94 -7.53 -22.38
CA PRO A 94 7.91 -7.70 -21.33
C PRO A 94 7.06 -8.97 -21.44
N ALA A 95 7.32 -9.84 -22.41
CA ALA A 95 6.50 -11.00 -22.68
C ALA A 95 6.59 -12.11 -21.60
N THR A 96 7.55 -12.06 -20.67
CA THR A 96 7.81 -13.18 -19.74
C THR A 96 7.19 -13.05 -18.35
N GLN A 97 6.68 -11.88 -17.94
CA GLN A 97 5.97 -11.76 -16.66
C GLN A 97 4.75 -10.85 -16.81
N ALA A 98 3.60 -11.47 -17.08
CA ALA A 98 2.32 -10.77 -17.12
C ALA A 98 2.09 -10.08 -15.76
N TRP A 99 2.07 -8.75 -15.76
CA TRP A 99 1.68 -7.99 -14.58
C TRP A 99 0.33 -8.50 -14.07
N GLN A 100 0.28 -8.87 -12.79
CA GLN A 100 -0.94 -9.35 -12.16
C GLN A 100 -1.58 -8.20 -11.40
N PRO A 101 -2.84 -7.84 -11.69
CA PRO A 101 -3.55 -6.87 -10.87
C PRO A 101 -3.68 -7.41 -9.44
N PRO A 102 -3.73 -6.52 -8.43
CA PRO A 102 -4.02 -6.93 -7.07
C PRO A 102 -5.35 -7.69 -7.04
N ALA A 103 -5.44 -8.74 -6.21
CA ALA A 103 -6.70 -9.44 -5.97
C ALA A 103 -7.74 -8.45 -5.44
N ILE A 104 -8.82 -8.24 -6.19
CA ILE A 104 -9.87 -7.29 -5.84
C ILE A 104 -10.99 -8.04 -5.14
N GLN A 105 -11.35 -7.63 -3.93
CA GLN A 105 -12.53 -8.13 -3.20
C GLN A 105 -13.76 -7.22 -3.39
N SER A 106 -13.61 -6.16 -4.18
CA SER A 106 -14.59 -5.11 -4.45
C SER A 106 -14.83 -4.93 -5.96
N PRO A 107 -15.86 -4.18 -6.39
CA PRO A 107 -16.05 -3.84 -7.80
C PRO A 107 -14.81 -3.18 -8.41
N PHE A 108 -14.60 -3.40 -9.71
CA PHE A 108 -13.45 -2.82 -10.41
C PHE A 108 -13.45 -1.29 -10.35
N PHE A 109 -14.58 -0.65 -10.68
CA PHE A 109 -14.70 0.79 -10.54
C PHE A 109 -14.94 1.19 -9.09
N ILE A 110 -14.39 2.32 -8.70
CA ILE A 110 -14.61 2.93 -7.39
C ILE A 110 -15.96 3.66 -7.42
N HIS A 111 -16.74 3.52 -6.35
CA HIS A 111 -18.08 4.13 -6.26
C HIS A 111 -18.33 4.86 -4.93
N ASP A 112 -17.45 4.69 -3.95
CA ASP A 112 -17.58 5.25 -2.61
C ASP A 112 -16.24 5.77 -2.09
N ASP A 113 -16.33 6.67 -1.12
CA ASP A 113 -15.20 7.42 -0.59
C ASP A 113 -14.23 6.52 0.21
N ASP A 114 -14.72 5.47 0.87
CA ASP A 114 -13.90 4.55 1.65
C ASP A 114 -12.95 3.77 0.74
N VAL A 115 -13.46 3.23 -0.37
CA VAL A 115 -12.65 2.53 -1.36
C VAL A 115 -11.68 3.49 -2.06
N ALA A 116 -12.12 4.72 -2.35
CA ALA A 116 -11.26 5.75 -2.95
C ALA A 116 -10.07 6.10 -2.04
N ALA A 117 -10.34 6.38 -0.77
CA ALA A 117 -9.33 6.67 0.23
C ALA A 117 -8.38 5.49 0.41
N HIS A 118 -8.91 4.27 0.50
CA HIS A 118 -8.10 3.07 0.64
C HIS A 118 -7.15 2.85 -0.54
N GLU A 119 -7.62 3.00 -1.79
CA GLU A 119 -6.78 2.84 -2.98
C GLU A 119 -5.71 3.95 -3.08
N LEU A 120 -5.99 5.18 -2.66
CA LEU A 120 -4.99 6.24 -2.58
C LEU A 120 -3.94 5.99 -1.48
N SER A 121 -4.36 5.61 -0.28
CA SER A 121 -3.43 5.26 0.79
C SER A 121 -2.53 4.08 0.39
N ARG A 122 -3.07 3.11 -0.36
CA ARG A 122 -2.27 2.04 -0.96
C ARG A 122 -1.28 2.58 -2.00
N ALA A 123 -1.71 3.46 -2.90
CA ALA A 123 -0.83 4.08 -3.89
C ALA A 123 0.32 4.86 -3.23
N LEU A 124 0.05 5.57 -2.14
CA LEU A 124 1.07 6.25 -1.33
C LEU A 124 2.09 5.29 -0.72
N LEU A 125 1.62 4.18 -0.16
CA LEU A 125 2.52 3.15 0.38
C LEU A 125 3.41 2.55 -0.71
N GLU A 126 2.86 2.27 -1.90
CA GLU A 126 3.66 1.77 -3.02
C GLU A 126 4.66 2.81 -3.53
N GLU A 127 4.32 4.10 -3.56
CA GLU A 127 5.29 5.16 -3.90
C GLU A 127 6.43 5.27 -2.89
N TRP A 128 6.11 5.14 -1.59
CA TRP A 128 7.13 5.07 -0.57
C TRP A 128 8.06 3.86 -0.77
N ARG A 129 7.51 2.70 -1.14
CA ARG A 129 8.30 1.50 -1.47
C ARG A 129 9.14 1.70 -2.72
N SER A 130 8.60 2.32 -3.76
CA SER A 130 9.29 2.66 -5.01
C SER A 130 10.51 3.55 -4.73
N ARG A 131 10.35 4.56 -3.88
CA ARG A 131 11.49 5.37 -3.40
C ARG A 131 12.53 4.52 -2.67
N ARG A 132 12.12 3.66 -1.73
CA ARG A 132 13.04 2.80 -0.97
C ARG A 132 13.78 1.81 -1.87
N PHE A 133 13.10 1.30 -2.89
CA PHE A 133 13.69 0.46 -3.93
C PHE A 133 14.82 1.20 -4.65
N TYR A 134 14.60 2.43 -5.10
CA TYR A 134 15.64 3.21 -5.76
C TYR A 134 16.78 3.63 -4.84
N GLU A 135 16.48 4.01 -3.60
CA GLU A 135 17.52 4.29 -2.60
C GLU A 135 18.39 3.04 -2.34
N HIS A 136 17.79 1.85 -2.35
CA HIS A 136 18.52 0.59 -2.24
C HIS A 136 19.37 0.31 -3.49
N LEU A 137 18.80 0.39 -4.69
CA LEU A 137 19.56 0.20 -5.94
C LEU A 137 20.76 1.16 -6.02
N GLN A 138 20.56 2.43 -5.66
CA GLN A 138 21.63 3.43 -5.61
C GLN A 138 22.74 3.06 -4.62
N ALA A 139 22.38 2.54 -3.44
CA ALA A 139 23.38 2.12 -2.44
C ALA A 139 24.20 0.90 -2.88
N CYS A 140 23.68 0.11 -3.82
CA CYS A 140 24.27 -1.12 -4.31
C CYS A 140 24.86 -0.98 -5.72
N ASN A 141 24.76 0.20 -6.31
CA ASN A 141 25.20 0.48 -7.66
C ASN A 141 26.73 0.59 -7.74
N GLY A 142 27.34 -0.25 -8.57
CA GLY A 142 28.78 -0.18 -8.88
C GLY A 142 29.12 0.68 -10.10
N THR A 143 28.13 1.18 -10.83
CA THR A 143 28.30 1.79 -12.16
C THR A 143 28.04 3.30 -12.13
N PRO A 144 29.08 4.15 -12.17
CA PRO A 144 28.95 5.59 -11.97
C PRO A 144 27.97 6.27 -12.94
N ASP A 145 27.92 5.80 -14.19
CA ASP A 145 27.07 6.37 -15.24
C ASP A 145 25.57 6.26 -14.92
N LEU A 146 25.17 5.30 -14.07
CA LEU A 146 23.79 5.13 -13.64
C LEU A 146 23.41 6.00 -12.44
N HIS A 147 24.36 6.63 -11.75
CA HIS A 147 24.06 7.46 -10.57
C HIS A 147 23.12 8.61 -10.88
N GLY A 148 23.30 9.29 -12.02
CA GLY A 148 22.45 10.41 -12.42
C GLY A 148 21.00 9.96 -12.60
N TRP A 149 20.80 8.86 -13.31
CA TRP A 149 19.48 8.28 -13.57
C TRP A 149 18.81 7.81 -12.27
N LEU A 150 19.52 7.06 -11.41
CA LEU A 150 18.98 6.57 -10.14
C LEU A 150 18.59 7.71 -9.19
N ASN A 151 19.41 8.76 -9.07
CA ASN A 151 19.08 9.92 -8.26
C ASN A 151 17.86 10.69 -8.81
N ALA A 152 17.71 10.77 -10.13
CA ALA A 152 16.52 11.35 -10.75
C ALA A 152 15.27 10.53 -10.40
N CYS A 153 15.33 9.19 -10.45
CA CYS A 153 14.23 8.31 -10.03
C CYS A 153 13.86 8.50 -8.55
N ILE A 154 14.84 8.62 -7.65
CA ILE A 154 14.59 8.91 -6.23
C ILE A 154 13.87 10.26 -6.06
N GLY A 155 14.33 11.29 -6.78
CA GLY A 155 13.71 12.60 -6.77
C GLY A 155 12.26 12.56 -7.26
N GLN A 156 12.02 11.89 -8.40
CA GLN A 156 10.69 11.72 -8.97
C GLN A 156 9.75 10.96 -8.03
N ALA A 157 10.18 9.84 -7.43
CA ALA A 157 9.36 9.09 -6.47
C ALA A 157 8.97 9.94 -5.25
N ARG A 158 9.85 10.84 -4.78
CA ARG A 158 9.52 11.80 -3.71
C ARG A 158 8.45 12.80 -4.14
N SER A 159 8.59 13.37 -5.34
CA SER A 159 7.61 14.31 -5.88
C SER A 159 6.26 13.63 -6.14
N GLN A 160 6.25 12.40 -6.66
CA GLN A 160 5.02 11.63 -6.88
C GLN A 160 4.32 11.32 -5.56
N PHE A 161 5.06 10.90 -4.54
CA PHE A 161 4.52 10.72 -3.20
C PHE A 161 3.84 12.00 -2.69
N GLN A 162 4.47 13.17 -2.81
CA GLN A 162 3.88 14.46 -2.40
C GLN A 162 2.59 14.78 -3.17
N ILE A 163 2.60 14.62 -4.50
CA ILE A 163 1.42 14.86 -5.34
C ILE A 163 0.27 13.92 -4.95
N LEU A 164 0.56 12.66 -4.63
CA LEU A 164 -0.46 11.72 -4.16
C LEU A 164 -1.01 12.10 -2.78
N GLN A 165 -0.20 12.65 -1.87
CA GLN A 165 -0.69 13.14 -0.57
C GLN A 165 -1.63 14.33 -0.75
N GLU A 166 -1.28 15.25 -1.65
CA GLU A 166 -2.15 16.37 -2.01
C GLU A 166 -3.47 15.89 -2.61
N ALA A 167 -3.43 14.86 -3.47
CA ALA A 167 -4.62 14.26 -4.04
C ALA A 167 -5.49 13.52 -3.00
N GLU A 168 -4.89 12.84 -2.02
CA GLU A 168 -5.61 12.23 -0.90
C GLU A 168 -6.34 13.29 -0.06
N GLY A 169 -5.72 14.46 0.16
CA GLY A 169 -6.35 15.58 0.85
C GLY A 169 -7.51 16.24 0.09
N GLN A 170 -7.71 15.92 -1.20
CA GLN A 170 -8.85 16.39 -2.00
C GLN A 170 -10.06 15.45 -1.95
N LEU A 171 -9.91 14.25 -1.40
CA LEU A 171 -11.06 13.37 -1.19
C LEU A 171 -11.99 13.94 -0.11
N PRO A 172 -13.31 13.69 -0.20
CA PRO A 172 -14.22 14.03 0.87
C PRO A 172 -13.72 13.43 2.19
N ALA A 173 -13.64 14.25 3.24
CA ALA A 173 -13.29 13.75 4.56
C ALA A 173 -14.29 12.66 4.93
N LEU A 174 -13.79 11.47 5.28
CA LEU A 174 -14.62 10.38 5.79
C LEU A 174 -15.57 10.94 6.85
N PRO A 175 -16.89 10.77 6.72
CA PRO A 175 -17.79 11.12 7.81
C PRO A 175 -17.32 10.32 9.02
N CYS A 176 -16.84 11.00 10.07
CA CYS A 176 -16.61 10.37 11.35
C CYS A 176 -17.88 9.57 11.66
N PRO A 177 -17.78 8.25 11.96
CA PRO A 177 -18.98 7.53 12.36
C PRO A 177 -19.60 8.33 13.51
N PRO A 178 -20.91 8.61 13.48
CA PRO A 178 -21.55 9.27 14.59
C PRO A 178 -21.17 8.45 15.81
N ARG A 179 -20.49 9.07 16.78
CA ARG A 179 -20.30 8.47 18.10
C ARG A 179 -21.67 8.03 18.52
N GLU A 180 -21.90 6.72 18.45
CA GLU A 180 -23.12 6.09 18.87
C GLU A 180 -23.30 6.58 20.31
N ILE A 181 -24.26 7.49 20.50
CA ILE A 181 -24.58 8.00 21.81
C ILE A 181 -25.00 6.75 22.56
N MET A 182 -24.09 6.29 23.41
CA MET A 182 -24.27 5.18 24.33
C MET A 182 -25.53 5.49 25.12
N ARG A 183 -26.68 5.03 24.60
CA ARG A 183 -27.94 5.06 25.32
C ARG A 183 -27.68 4.25 26.59
N PRO A 184 -27.78 4.84 27.79
CA PRO A 184 -27.57 4.08 28.99
C PRO A 184 -28.61 2.97 28.98
N ALA A 185 -28.13 1.72 29.05
CA ALA A 185 -28.98 0.56 29.23
C ALA A 185 -29.87 0.82 30.45
N VAL A 186 -31.17 0.98 30.21
CA VAL A 186 -32.16 1.06 31.27
C VAL A 186 -32.11 -0.27 32.00
N ARG A 187 -31.51 -0.25 33.19
CA ARG A 187 -31.51 -1.36 34.13
C ARG A 187 -32.94 -1.56 34.62
N HIS A 188 -33.67 -2.49 34.01
CA HIS A 188 -34.81 -3.10 34.69
C HIS A 188 -34.32 -4.32 35.48
N ALA A 189 -34.02 -4.08 36.75
CA ALA A 189 -33.85 -5.12 37.74
C ALA A 189 -34.92 -4.96 38.84
N SER A 190 -35.45 -6.12 39.26
CA SER A 190 -36.39 -6.38 40.37
C SER A 190 -37.84 -6.60 39.91
N ARG A 191 -38.57 -7.65 40.34
CA ARG A 191 -38.40 -8.49 41.53
C ARG A 191 -39.29 -9.75 41.42
N ARG A 192 -38.87 -10.82 42.12
CA ARG A 192 -39.53 -12.13 42.26
C ARG A 192 -40.79 -12.11 43.15
N GLY A 193 -41.64 -13.13 42.94
CA GLY A 193 -42.51 -13.79 43.94
C GLY A 193 -44.01 -13.75 43.57
N GLY A 194 -44.81 -14.82 43.57
CA GLY A 194 -44.63 -16.23 43.89
C GLY A 194 -45.99 -16.97 43.77
N LEU A 195 -45.91 -18.29 43.55
CA LEU A 195 -46.83 -19.39 43.95
C LEU A 195 -48.35 -19.33 43.65
N GLY A 196 -48.80 -20.36 42.92
CA GLY A 196 -49.95 -21.19 43.37
C GLY A 196 -51.09 -21.37 42.37
N GLY A 197 -51.38 -22.62 41.97
CA GLY A 197 -52.67 -23.00 41.40
C GLY A 197 -52.63 -24.14 40.38
N ARG A 198 -53.15 -25.32 40.73
CA ARG A 198 -53.11 -26.58 39.99
C ARG A 198 -54.28 -26.76 39.00
N ARG A 199 -54.00 -27.37 37.82
CA ARG A 199 -54.71 -28.44 37.04
C ARG A 199 -56.22 -28.31 36.71
N PRO A 200 -56.83 -29.14 35.81
CA PRO A 200 -56.34 -29.94 34.66
C PRO A 200 -57.18 -29.82 33.35
N ARG A 201 -56.70 -30.47 32.27
CA ARG A 201 -57.35 -30.91 31.00
C ARG A 201 -58.75 -31.55 31.17
N PRO A 202 -59.66 -31.61 30.16
CA PRO A 202 -59.50 -32.45 28.95
C PRO A 202 -60.26 -32.04 27.65
N GLY A 203 -59.98 -32.75 26.53
CA GLY A 203 -60.94 -32.90 25.41
C GLY A 203 -60.41 -32.70 23.98
N HIS A 204 -59.96 -33.78 23.33
CA HIS A 204 -60.05 -34.02 21.87
C HIS A 204 -61.41 -34.74 21.60
N PRO A 205 -61.89 -35.09 20.37
CA PRO A 205 -61.31 -35.04 19.01
C PRO A 205 -62.32 -34.67 17.86
N GLY A 206 -61.92 -34.80 16.59
CA GLY A 206 -62.79 -34.94 15.40
C GLY A 206 -62.26 -34.16 14.18
N ALA A 207 -61.52 -34.74 13.20
CA ALA A 207 -61.83 -35.78 12.20
C ALA A 207 -62.43 -35.25 10.88
N ALA A 208 -61.81 -35.70 9.77
CA ALA A 208 -62.36 -36.01 8.43
C ALA A 208 -62.71 -34.85 7.45
N THR A 209 -61.89 -34.60 6.41
CA THR A 209 -61.89 -35.09 4.99
C THR A 209 -62.66 -34.17 4.02
N PRO A 210 -62.33 -34.13 2.71
CA PRO A 210 -62.50 -35.22 1.73
C PRO A 210 -61.22 -35.69 1.04
#